data_AF-A0A8H8CSP0-F1
#
_entry.id   AF-A0A8H8CSP0-F1
#
_cell.length_a   1.000
_cell.length_b   1.000
_cell.length_c   1.000
_cell.angle_alpha   90.00
_cell.angle_beta   90.00
_cell.angle_gamma   90.00
#
_symmetry.space_group_name_H-M   'P 1'
#
loop_
_entity.id
_entity.type
_entity.pdbx_description
1 polymer ?
#
loop_
_entity_poly.entity_id
_entity_poly.type
_entity_poly.pdbx_seq_one_letter_code
_entity_poly.pdbx_strand_id
1 'polypeptide(L)'
;MYEALFDDPVPSEMRQPPKKHKIPNLDVVLETTNQGIHNIFKVEYVKREVLEEEVQHLCAEITRKNELVDRLETEVHELKHQCQCQIYYTIPSGWRTLLCGHRYCPECLPPIGATCGMCRQVITGVIKSY
;
A
#
# COMPACT_ATOMS: atom_id res chain seq x y z
N MET A 1 100.17 -16.82 39.75
CA MET A 1 99.14 -17.81 40.14
C MET A 1 98.34 -17.14 41.25
N TYR A 2 97.15 -16.60 41.02
CA TYR A 2 95.98 -17.18 40.36
C TYR A 2 95.35 -16.27 39.29
N GLU A 3 94.89 -16.90 38.21
CA GLU A 3 94.09 -16.32 37.12
C GLU A 3 92.66 -16.04 37.61
N ALA A 4 92.08 -14.91 37.20
CA ALA A 4 90.64 -14.68 37.24
C ALA A 4 90.16 -14.54 35.79
N LEU A 5 89.31 -15.51 35.42
CA LEU A 5 88.76 -15.75 34.10
C LEU A 5 87.84 -14.58 33.68
N PHE A 6 88.06 -14.02 32.51
CA PHE A 6 87.17 -13.03 31.91
C PHE A 6 85.87 -13.72 31.49
N ASP A 7 84.74 -13.32 32.08
CA ASP A 7 83.41 -13.70 31.57
C ASP A 7 83.12 -12.88 30.30
N ASP A 8 82.93 -13.60 29.19
CA ASP A 8 82.60 -13.06 27.88
C ASP A 8 81.27 -12.27 27.89
N PRO A 9 81.16 -11.16 27.13
CA PRO A 9 79.93 -10.41 27.02
C PRO A 9 78.89 -11.22 26.23
N VAL A 10 77.76 -11.51 26.89
CA VAL A 10 76.56 -12.09 26.26
C VAL A 10 76.20 -11.31 25.00
N PRO A 11 75.98 -11.95 23.84
CA PRO A 11 75.52 -11.26 22.64
C PRO A 11 74.14 -10.64 22.91
N SER A 12 74.08 -9.31 22.96
CA SER A 12 72.83 -8.57 22.93
C SER A 12 72.12 -8.88 21.61
N GLU A 13 71.02 -9.64 21.66
CA GLU A 13 70.11 -9.80 20.53
C GLU A 13 69.68 -8.41 20.04
N MET A 14 70.30 -7.95 18.95
CA MET A 14 69.86 -6.76 18.25
C MET A 14 68.47 -7.05 17.71
N ARG A 15 67.43 -6.56 18.41
CA ARG A 15 66.06 -6.55 17.91
C ARG A 15 66.08 -5.86 16.55
N GLN A 16 65.93 -6.63 15.47
CA GLN A 16 65.83 -6.04 14.14
C GLN A 16 64.63 -5.08 14.11
N PRO A 17 64.77 -3.89 13.51
CA PRO A 17 63.66 -2.96 13.39
C PRO A 17 62.49 -3.65 12.67
N PRO A 18 61.23 -3.47 13.12
CA PRO A 18 60.09 -3.99 12.38
C PRO A 18 60.18 -3.51 10.93
N LYS A 19 60.01 -4.43 9.97
CA LYS A 19 60.00 -4.10 8.54
C LYS A 19 59.02 -2.96 8.32
N LYS A 20 59.50 -1.80 7.89
CA LYS A 20 58.67 -0.62 7.63
C LYS A 20 57.60 -1.01 6.60
N HIS A 21 56.34 -1.11 7.03
CA HIS A 21 55.23 -1.19 6.10
C HIS A 21 55.17 0.13 5.31
N LYS A 22 55.04 0.03 3.99
CA LYS A 22 54.97 1.19 3.11
C LYS A 22 53.60 1.83 3.31
N ILE A 23 53.56 2.89 4.11
CA ILE A 23 52.34 3.67 4.32
C ILE A 23 51.99 4.31 2.96
N PRO A 24 50.79 4.09 2.43
CA PRO A 24 50.36 4.75 1.19
C PRO A 24 50.45 6.27 1.35
N ASN A 25 50.82 6.98 0.28
CA ASN A 25 50.77 8.43 0.28
C ASN A 25 49.32 8.88 0.55
N LEU A 26 49.15 9.86 1.44
CA LEU A 26 47.85 10.45 1.79
C LEU A 26 47.07 10.88 0.54
N ASP A 27 47.78 11.41 -0.46
CA ASP A 27 47.23 11.81 -1.76
C ASP A 27 46.53 10.66 -2.49
N VAL A 28 47.20 9.49 -2.57
CA VAL A 28 46.64 8.29 -3.20
C VAL A 28 45.43 7.77 -2.44
N VAL A 29 45.45 7.84 -1.10
CA VAL A 29 44.30 7.42 -0.28
C VAL A 29 43.11 8.35 -0.52
N LEU A 30 43.34 9.66 -0.59
CA LEU A 30 42.30 10.65 -0.86
C LEU A 30 41.69 10.46 -2.26
N GLU A 31 42.52 10.31 -3.29
CA GLU A 31 42.05 10.06 -4.67
C GLU A 31 41.20 8.78 -4.75
N THR A 32 41.70 7.68 -4.18
CA THR A 32 40.98 6.40 -4.20
C THR A 32 39.66 6.49 -3.45
N THR A 33 39.65 7.17 -2.30
CA THR A 33 38.44 7.39 -1.50
C THR A 33 37.42 8.26 -2.26
N ASN A 34 37.86 9.36 -2.87
CA ASN A 34 37.01 10.24 -3.66
C ASN A 34 36.40 9.51 -4.87
N GLN A 35 37.20 8.69 -5.55
CA GLN A 35 36.69 7.88 -6.66
C GLN A 35 35.67 6.85 -6.19
N GLY A 36 35.89 6.22 -5.03
CA GLY A 36 34.93 5.32 -4.39
C GLY A 36 33.61 6.00 -4.08
N ILE A 37 33.66 7.18 -3.45
CA ILE A 37 32.48 8.01 -3.15
C ILE A 37 31.74 8.37 -4.44
N HIS A 38 32.45 8.84 -5.46
CA HIS A 38 31.86 9.20 -6.74
C HIS A 38 31.13 8.01 -7.40
N ASN A 39 31.74 6.81 -7.37
CA ASN A 39 31.14 5.61 -7.94
C ASN A 39 29.86 5.21 -7.19
N ILE A 40 29.86 5.32 -5.86
CA ILE A 40 28.66 5.08 -5.04
C ILE A 40 27.55 6.06 -5.44
N PHE A 41 27.84 7.36 -5.52
CA PHE A 41 26.85 8.36 -5.93
C PHE A 41 26.27 8.06 -7.31
N LYS A 42 27.11 7.66 -8.26
CA LYS A 42 26.64 7.32 -9.62
C LYS A 42 25.66 6.14 -9.61
N VAL A 43 25.95 5.10 -8.84
CA VAL A 43 25.07 3.91 -8.74
C VAL A 43 23.76 4.26 -8.04
N GLU A 44 23.82 4.99 -6.93
CA GLU A 44 22.62 5.39 -6.17
C GLU A 44 21.75 6.38 -6.96
N TYR A 45 22.35 7.27 -7.75
CA TYR A 45 21.62 8.17 -8.63
C TYR A 45 20.77 7.40 -9.66
N VAL A 46 21.36 6.40 -10.33
CA VAL A 46 20.62 5.57 -11.29
C VAL A 46 19.48 4.80 -10.62
N LYS A 47 19.72 4.22 -9.43
CA LYS A 47 18.67 3.54 -8.66
C LYS A 47 17.52 4.49 -8.30
N ARG A 48 17.86 5.73 -7.94
CA ARG A 48 16.88 6.76 -7.61
C ARG A 48 16.02 7.12 -8.82
N GLU A 49 16.61 7.28 -10.01
CA GLU A 49 15.83 7.55 -11.22
C GLU A 49 14.82 6.45 -11.51
N VAL A 50 15.21 5.18 -11.41
CA VAL A 50 14.30 4.03 -11.59
C VAL A 50 13.16 4.06 -10.56
N LEU A 51 13.47 4.31 -9.28
CA LEU A 51 12.44 4.42 -8.25
C LEU A 51 11.50 5.60 -8.47
N GLU A 52 12.00 6.74 -8.94
CA GLU A 52 11.17 7.90 -9.26
C GLU A 52 10.19 7.58 -10.40
N GLU A 53 10.63 6.85 -11.44
CA GLU A 53 9.75 6.36 -12.51
C GLU A 53 8.69 5.37 -11.99
N GLU A 54 9.07 4.42 -11.14
CA GLU A 54 8.13 3.47 -10.53
C GLU A 54 7.09 4.18 -9.67
N VAL A 55 7.50 5.16 -8.87
CA VAL A 55 6.58 5.97 -8.04
C VAL A 55 5.61 6.75 -8.93
N GLN A 56 6.08 7.38 -10.00
CA GLN A 56 5.21 8.08 -10.94
C GLN A 56 4.18 7.14 -11.59
N HIS A 57 4.62 5.96 -12.00
CA HIS A 57 3.73 4.93 -12.55
C HIS A 57 2.66 4.50 -11.54
N LEU A 58 3.06 4.19 -10.31
CA LEU A 58 2.14 3.80 -9.24
C LEU A 58 1.16 4.92 -8.88
N CYS A 59 1.60 6.17 -8.83
CA CYS A 59 0.71 7.31 -8.62
C CYS A 59 -0.34 7.40 -9.73
N ALA A 60 0.04 7.22 -10.99
CA ALA A 60 -0.91 7.22 -12.10
C ALA A 60 -1.90 6.06 -12.02
N GLU A 61 -1.47 4.87 -11.58
CA GLU A 61 -2.37 3.74 -11.34
C GLU A 61 -3.37 4.00 -10.21
N ILE A 62 -2.90 4.55 -9.09
CA ILE A 62 -3.76 4.89 -7.95
C ILE A 62 -4.83 5.88 -8.38
N THR A 63 -4.47 6.93 -9.12
CA THR A 63 -5.45 7.88 -9.66
C THR A 63 -6.52 7.19 -10.51
N ARG A 64 -6.12 6.33 -11.47
CA ARG A 64 -7.08 5.58 -12.30
C ARG A 64 -8.00 4.67 -11.48
N LYS A 65 -7.45 4.01 -10.46
CA LYS A 65 -8.23 3.12 -9.58
C LYS A 65 -9.21 3.91 -8.71
N ASN A 66 -8.80 5.06 -8.18
CA ASN A 66 -9.67 5.95 -7.40
C ASN A 66 -10.85 6.44 -8.25
N GLU A 67 -10.60 6.89 -9.48
CA GLU A 67 -11.67 7.32 -10.38
C GLU A 67 -12.67 6.18 -10.70
N LEU A 68 -12.19 4.93 -10.79
CA LEU A 68 -13.07 3.78 -10.97
C LEU A 68 -13.90 3.50 -9.72
N VAL A 69 -13.28 3.58 -8.53
CA VAL A 69 -13.97 3.41 -7.26
C VAL A 69 -15.07 4.46 -7.11
N ASP A 70 -14.78 5.74 -7.38
CA ASP A 70 -15.77 6.83 -7.28
C ASP A 70 -16.99 6.59 -8.18
N ARG A 71 -16.77 6.10 -9.41
CA ARG A 71 -17.87 5.73 -10.33
C ARG A 71 -18.69 4.57 -9.77
N LEU A 72 -18.02 3.51 -9.30
CA LEU A 72 -18.70 2.36 -8.73
C LEU A 72 -19.48 2.71 -7.45
N GLU A 73 -18.94 3.58 -6.60
CA GLU A 73 -19.64 4.06 -5.41
C GLU A 73 -20.91 4.83 -5.78
N THR A 74 -20.82 5.67 -6.83
CA THR A 74 -21.98 6.40 -7.37
C THR A 74 -23.03 5.44 -7.92
N GLU A 75 -22.63 4.45 -8.73
CA GLU A 75 -23.54 3.44 -9.28
C GLU A 75 -24.20 2.60 -8.17
N VAL A 76 -23.43 2.18 -7.17
CA VAL A 76 -23.96 1.44 -6.02
C VAL A 76 -24.94 2.29 -5.23
N HIS A 77 -24.66 3.59 -5.05
CA HIS A 77 -25.58 4.50 -4.38
C HIS A 77 -26.90 4.64 -5.12
N GLU A 78 -26.85 4.86 -6.44
CA GLU A 78 -28.03 4.97 -7.30
C GLU A 78 -28.85 3.67 -7.30
N LEU A 79 -28.19 2.51 -7.46
CA LEU A 79 -28.85 1.21 -7.41
C LEU A 79 -29.50 0.94 -6.04
N LYS A 80 -28.82 1.32 -4.94
CA LYS A 80 -29.42 1.24 -3.60
C LYS A 80 -30.67 2.10 -3.52
N HIS A 81 -30.62 3.33 -4.01
CA HIS A 81 -31.77 4.24 -3.99
C HIS A 81 -32.95 3.68 -4.79
N GLN A 82 -32.70 3.14 -5.98
CA GLN A 82 -33.74 2.52 -6.82
C GLN A 82 -34.40 1.30 -6.17
N CYS A 83 -33.64 0.54 -5.38
CA CYS A 83 -34.12 -0.66 -4.69
C CYS A 83 -34.73 -0.37 -3.30
N GLN A 84 -34.66 0.87 -2.80
CA GLN A 84 -35.20 1.23 -1.50
C GLN A 84 -36.73 1.34 -1.52
N CYS A 85 -37.36 0.97 -0.41
CA CYS A 85 -38.73 1.37 -0.14
C CYS A 85 -38.79 2.88 0.04
N GLN A 86 -39.66 3.55 -0.73
CA GLN A 86 -39.83 5.01 -0.64
C GLN A 86 -40.48 5.50 0.67
N ILE A 87 -41.03 4.58 1.47
CA ILE A 87 -41.68 4.89 2.75
C ILE A 87 -40.72 4.65 3.91
N TYR A 88 -40.02 3.51 3.91
CA TYR A 88 -39.13 3.11 5.00
C TYR A 88 -37.64 3.43 4.75
N TYR A 89 -37.29 3.88 3.54
CA TYR A 89 -35.94 4.22 3.09
C TYR A 89 -34.88 3.12 3.28
N THR A 90 -35.32 1.86 3.37
CA THR A 90 -34.48 0.68 3.46
C THR A 90 -34.75 -0.26 2.28
N ILE A 91 -33.76 -1.09 1.92
CA ILE A 91 -33.94 -2.14 0.92
C ILE A 91 -34.65 -3.31 1.61
N PRO A 92 -35.88 -3.67 1.19
CA PRO A 92 -36.61 -4.74 1.84
C PRO A 92 -36.06 -6.12 1.45
N SER A 93 -36.32 -7.12 2.29
CA SER A 93 -35.95 -8.53 2.03
C SER A 93 -36.68 -9.17 0.84
N GLY A 94 -37.70 -8.50 0.32
CA GLY A 94 -38.44 -8.86 -0.87
C GLY A 94 -39.60 -7.91 -1.08
N TRP A 95 -40.23 -7.98 -2.25
CA TRP A 95 -41.34 -7.11 -2.58
C TRP A 95 -42.68 -7.86 -2.55
N ARG A 96 -43.76 -7.11 -2.38
CA ARG A 96 -45.14 -7.59 -2.50
C ARG A 96 -45.82 -6.81 -3.60
N THR A 97 -46.28 -7.51 -4.62
CA THR A 97 -46.96 -6.91 -5.77
C THR A 97 -48.46 -7.08 -5.59
N LEU A 98 -49.18 -5.97 -5.53
CA LEU A 98 -50.63 -5.97 -5.53
C LEU A 98 -51.13 -6.42 -6.91
N LEU A 99 -52.35 -6.97 -7.00
CA LEU A 99 -52.93 -7.34 -8.31
C LEU A 99 -53.15 -6.14 -9.25
N CYS A 100 -53.10 -4.92 -8.73
CA CYS A 100 -53.07 -3.70 -9.54
C CYS A 100 -51.67 -3.35 -10.10
N GLY A 101 -50.66 -4.19 -9.88
CA GLY A 101 -49.29 -4.05 -10.40
C GLY A 101 -48.33 -3.23 -9.52
N HIS A 102 -48.82 -2.49 -8.53
CA HIS A 102 -47.98 -1.68 -7.64
C HIS A 102 -47.28 -2.52 -6.56
N ARG A 103 -46.06 -2.10 -6.20
CA ARG A 103 -45.18 -2.84 -5.28
C ARG A 103 -45.04 -2.11 -3.94
N TYR A 104 -45.07 -2.89 -2.87
CA TYR A 104 -44.81 -2.43 -1.50
C TYR A 104 -43.80 -3.36 -0.82
N CYS A 105 -43.02 -2.83 0.12
CA CYS A 105 -42.30 -3.69 1.05
C CYS A 105 -43.30 -4.36 2.02
N PRO A 106 -42.92 -5.48 2.67
CA PRO A 106 -43.79 -6.17 3.61
C PRO A 106 -44.32 -5.27 4.74
N GLU A 107 -43.48 -4.35 5.22
CA GLU A 107 -43.79 -3.46 6.35
C GLU A 107 -44.74 -2.32 5.97
N CYS A 108 -44.78 -1.93 4.69
CA CYS A 108 -45.62 -0.84 4.19
C CYS A 108 -46.85 -1.33 3.40
N LEU A 109 -47.07 -2.65 3.35
CA LEU A 109 -48.16 -3.24 2.60
C LEU A 109 -49.52 -2.90 3.27
N PRO A 110 -50.45 -2.24 2.57
CA PRO A 110 -51.78 -1.99 3.13
C PRO A 110 -52.58 -3.30 3.26
N PRO A 111 -53.55 -3.38 4.18
CA PRO A 111 -54.39 -4.57 4.35
C PRO A 111 -55.29 -4.80 3.13
N ILE A 112 -55.67 -6.07 2.89
CA ILE A 112 -56.64 -6.44 1.85
C ILE A 112 -57.98 -5.74 2.13
N GLY A 113 -58.62 -5.24 1.07
CA GLY A 113 -59.82 -4.42 1.16
C GLY A 113 -59.57 -2.92 1.31
N ALA A 114 -58.35 -2.50 1.66
CA ALA A 114 -57.95 -1.09 1.58
C ALA A 114 -57.74 -0.64 0.12
N THR A 115 -57.53 0.64 -0.10
CA THR A 115 -57.18 1.20 -1.42
C THR A 115 -55.67 1.30 -1.60
N CYS A 116 -55.19 0.99 -2.80
CA CYS A 116 -53.80 1.19 -3.19
C CYS A 116 -53.45 2.69 -3.13
N GLY A 117 -52.35 3.04 -2.48
CA GLY A 117 -51.92 4.45 -2.36
C GLY A 117 -51.55 5.10 -3.69
N MET A 118 -51.16 4.31 -4.71
CA MET A 118 -50.68 4.82 -6.00
C MET A 118 -51.82 4.98 -7.03
N CYS A 119 -52.69 3.97 -7.18
CA CYS A 119 -53.76 4.01 -8.18
C CYS A 119 -55.19 4.03 -7.61
N ARG A 120 -55.35 4.03 -6.28
CA ARG A 120 -56.63 4.08 -5.57
C ARG A 120 -57.59 2.90 -5.79
N GLN A 121 -57.18 1.87 -6.53
CA GLN A 121 -57.95 0.63 -6.67
C GLN A 121 -58.02 -0.15 -5.35
N VAL A 122 -59.14 -0.86 -5.12
CA VAL A 122 -59.29 -1.75 -3.97
C VAL A 122 -58.34 -2.94 -4.09
N ILE A 123 -57.65 -3.25 -3.00
CA ILE A 123 -56.69 -4.34 -2.93
C ILE A 123 -57.45 -5.65 -2.78
N THR A 124 -57.43 -6.48 -3.82
CA THR A 124 -58.09 -7.79 -3.87
C THR A 124 -57.15 -8.96 -3.64
N GLY A 125 -55.84 -8.75 -3.71
CA GLY A 125 -54.84 -9.79 -3.53
C GLY A 125 -53.42 -9.29 -3.67
N VAL A 126 -52.46 -10.13 -3.24
CA VAL A 126 -51.03 -9.82 -3.19
C VAL A 126 -50.22 -11.04 -3.60
N ILE A 127 -49.20 -10.82 -4.43
CA ILE A 127 -48.24 -11.84 -4.88
C ILE A 127 -46.87 -11.52 -4.29
N LYS A 128 -46.16 -12.54 -3.80
CA LYS A 128 -44.76 -12.42 -3.39
C LYS A 128 -43.87 -12.27 -4.63
N SER A 129 -43.10 -11.20 -4.68
CA SER A 129 -42.10 -10.98 -5.72
C SER A 129 -40.72 -11.28 -5.15
N TYR A 130 -39.96 -12.08 -5.88
CA TYR A 130 -38.55 -12.37 -5.61
C TYR A 130 -37.67 -11.30 -6.24
#